data_AF-A0A2V2AT26-F1
#
_entry.id   AF-A0A2V2AT26-F1
#
_cell.length_a   1.000
_cell.length_b   1.000
_cell.length_c   1.000
_cell.angle_alpha   90.00
_cell.angle_beta   90.00
_cell.angle_gamma   90.00
#
_symmetry.space_group_name_H-M   'P 1'
#
loop_
_entity.id
_entity.type
_entity.pdbx_description
1 polymer ?
#
loop_
_entity_poly.entity_id
_entity_poly.type
_entity_poly.pdbx_seq_one_letter_code
_entity_poly.pdbx_strand_id
1 'polypeptide(L)'
;MGPEIDFRALFAATPSPYLVLAPDLVIVAVNDAYLRATGRSRQDLVGRHVFEAFPDNPADPHADGVSNLGASLGRVLATGQADTMPVQKYDIPVVSQPGVFEERWWSPVNTPVKGPDGRVAWIIHRVEDVTGFMRSRRFDRQDEGGQRTERKEGMEAELYARARELQRLNEELRAAHAREREVALTLQEAMLHSPDLARHTDVAVRYLPATGSLNVCGDWYDTVDLTQDRYTVTVGDVVGHGLEAATVMGMLRSALSAASRAVAGPAQALEVLGMYARSVDGALAATAVTVLVDTRSKLLIYSSAGHPPPVLLHTDSTCELLDQATDPPLGARPEHVPRPQSGTAFHRGDTLVLYTDGLIERRDEDIDAGLNRLTTALGDLPGLGPERLADALLAQLGVAGGARDDIALVVVRL
;
A
#
# COMPACT_ATOMS: atom_id res chain seq x y z
N MET A 1 -31.37 37.54 14.40
CA MET A 1 -29.99 37.00 14.39
C MET A 1 -29.66 36.63 15.83
N GLY A 2 -29.38 35.35 16.10
CA GLY A 2 -28.89 34.94 17.41
C GLY A 2 -27.48 35.53 17.66
N PRO A 3 -27.00 35.55 18.91
CA PRO A 3 -25.63 35.98 19.20
C PRO A 3 -24.63 35.11 18.43
N GLU A 4 -23.69 35.75 17.73
CA GLU A 4 -22.59 35.07 17.04
C GLU A 4 -21.61 34.50 18.08
N ILE A 5 -21.21 33.25 17.89
CA ILE A 5 -20.36 32.53 18.85
C ILE A 5 -18.90 32.95 18.64
N ASP A 6 -18.28 33.54 19.67
CA ASP A 6 -16.83 33.81 19.68
C ASP A 6 -16.06 32.52 20.03
N PHE A 7 -15.64 31.78 19.01
CA PHE A 7 -14.84 30.57 19.15
C PHE A 7 -13.47 30.80 19.78
N ARG A 8 -12.91 32.01 19.68
CA ARG A 8 -11.63 32.35 20.32
C ARG A 8 -11.82 32.47 21.83
N ALA A 9 -12.88 33.15 22.26
CA ALA A 9 -13.24 33.22 23.68
C ALA A 9 -13.58 31.84 24.25
N LEU A 10 -14.31 31.00 23.50
CA LEU A 10 -14.58 29.62 23.90
C LEU A 10 -13.29 28.81 24.06
N PHE A 11 -12.42 28.80 23.05
CA PHE A 11 -11.15 28.07 23.11
C PHE A 11 -10.29 28.48 24.30
N ALA A 12 -10.19 29.79 24.56
CA ALA A 12 -9.44 30.33 25.70
C ALA A 12 -10.01 29.86 27.05
N ALA A 13 -11.34 29.83 27.18
CA ALA A 13 -12.05 29.45 28.40
C ALA A 13 -12.19 27.94 28.61
N THR A 14 -11.94 27.11 27.59
CA THR A 14 -12.06 25.65 27.71
C THR A 14 -11.19 25.12 28.85
N PRO A 15 -11.74 24.29 29.76
CA PRO A 15 -11.05 23.90 30.99
C PRO A 15 -9.91 22.89 30.76
N SER A 16 -9.96 22.11 29.68
CA SER A 16 -8.87 21.19 29.35
C SER A 16 -7.70 21.93 28.68
N PRO A 17 -6.44 21.57 29.00
CA PRO A 17 -5.26 22.07 28.30
C PRO A 17 -5.26 21.75 26.81
N TYR A 18 -5.18 22.78 25.98
CA TYR A 18 -5.05 22.66 24.53
C TYR A 18 -3.94 23.54 23.95
N LEU A 19 -3.28 22.96 22.96
CA LEU A 19 -2.30 23.56 22.08
C LEU A 19 -2.72 23.28 20.63
N VAL A 20 -2.52 24.24 19.73
CA VAL A 20 -2.72 24.05 18.29
C VAL A 20 -1.38 24.15 17.60
N LEU A 21 -1.07 23.15 16.79
CA LEU A 21 0.16 23.03 16.01
C LEU A 21 -0.12 23.20 14.52
N ALA A 22 0.79 23.88 13.84
CA ALA A 22 0.93 23.83 12.39
C ALA A 22 1.55 22.47 11.94
N PRO A 23 1.49 22.13 10.64
CA PRO A 23 2.07 20.88 10.13
C PRO A 23 3.59 20.76 10.31
N ASP A 24 4.30 21.89 10.45
CA ASP A 24 5.71 21.97 10.82
C ASP A 24 5.94 21.94 12.34
N LEU A 25 4.90 21.61 13.12
CA LEU A 25 4.89 21.50 14.58
C LEU A 25 5.21 22.80 15.33
N VAL A 26 5.04 23.95 14.66
CA VAL A 26 5.06 25.27 15.31
C VAL A 26 3.75 25.51 16.04
N ILE A 27 3.86 26.02 17.27
CA ILE A 27 2.70 26.36 18.10
C ILE A 27 2.04 27.63 17.57
N VAL A 28 0.79 27.53 17.12
CA VAL A 28 0.04 28.67 16.58
C VAL A 28 -1.02 29.22 17.54
N ALA A 29 -1.51 28.39 18.47
CA ALA A 29 -2.43 28.83 19.52
C ALA A 29 -2.28 27.98 20.78
N VAL A 30 -2.62 28.58 21.93
CA VAL A 30 -2.60 27.93 23.25
C VAL A 30 -3.68 28.55 24.13
N ASN A 31 -4.43 27.70 24.84
CA ASN A 31 -5.49 28.16 25.73
C ASN A 31 -5.01 28.37 27.18
N ASP A 32 -5.83 29.00 28.00
CA ASP A 32 -5.41 29.42 29.34
C ASP A 32 -5.21 28.23 30.28
N ALA A 33 -5.93 27.12 30.07
CA ALA A 33 -5.72 25.88 30.81
C ALA A 33 -4.32 25.28 30.57
N TYR A 34 -3.82 25.31 29.33
CA TYR A 34 -2.49 24.80 29.00
C TYR A 34 -1.38 25.68 29.60
N LEU A 35 -1.56 27.00 29.59
CA LEU A 35 -0.63 27.93 30.23
C LEU A 35 -0.52 27.67 31.74
N ARG A 36 -1.66 27.47 32.42
CA ARG A 36 -1.67 27.11 33.85
C ARG A 36 -1.01 25.76 34.13
N ALA A 37 -1.27 24.75 33.30
CA ALA A 37 -0.73 23.41 33.49
C ALA A 37 0.80 23.37 33.34
N THR A 38 1.36 24.18 32.43
CA THR A 38 2.80 24.20 32.12
C THR A 38 3.57 25.33 32.80
N GLY A 39 2.89 26.29 33.42
CA GLY A 39 3.51 27.49 34.01
C GLY A 39 4.14 28.44 32.98
N ARG A 40 3.82 28.28 31.69
CA ARG A 40 4.36 29.07 30.58
C ARG A 40 3.47 30.23 30.21
N SER A 41 4.04 31.28 29.60
CA SER A 41 3.24 32.37 29.02
C SER A 41 2.96 32.11 27.54
N ARG A 42 1.91 32.74 27.01
CA ARG A 42 1.55 32.66 25.59
C ARG A 42 2.68 33.17 24.67
N GLN A 43 3.39 34.22 25.11
CA GLN A 43 4.52 34.81 24.37
C GLN A 43 5.71 33.86 24.30
N ASP A 44 5.85 32.94 25.25
CA ASP A 44 6.94 31.95 25.28
C ASP A 44 6.68 30.74 24.39
N LEU A 45 5.43 30.53 23.97
CA LEU A 45 5.00 29.32 23.26
C LEU A 45 4.65 29.60 21.81
N VAL A 46 3.82 30.60 21.54
CA VAL A 46 3.33 30.88 20.18
C VAL A 46 4.48 31.30 19.28
N GLY A 47 4.60 30.65 18.12
CA GLY A 47 5.67 30.86 17.15
C GLY A 47 6.93 30.03 17.39
N ARG A 48 6.97 29.19 18.44
CA ARG A 48 8.08 28.25 18.68
C ARG A 48 7.71 26.84 18.25
N HIS A 49 8.73 26.06 17.88
CA HIS A 49 8.56 24.64 17.65
C HIS A 49 8.26 23.91 18.97
N VAL A 50 7.34 22.94 18.97
CA VAL A 50 6.86 22.30 20.21
C VAL A 50 7.98 21.66 21.04
N PHE A 51 8.97 21.02 20.39
CA PHE A 51 10.10 20.39 21.06
C PHE A 51 11.22 21.36 21.46
N GLU A 52 11.22 22.58 20.94
CA GLU A 52 12.08 23.65 21.46
C GLU A 52 11.46 24.29 22.70
N ALA A 53 10.13 24.44 22.70
CA ALA A 53 9.39 24.94 23.84
C ALA A 53 9.42 23.94 25.00
N PHE A 54 9.33 22.64 24.71
CA PHE A 54 9.37 21.54 25.66
C PHE A 54 10.37 20.50 25.17
N PRO A 55 11.66 20.59 25.53
CA PRO A 55 12.64 19.55 25.27
C PRO A 55 12.57 18.45 26.35
N ASP A 56 13.15 17.28 26.06
CA ASP A 56 13.35 16.24 27.08
C ASP A 56 14.29 16.73 28.19
N ASN A 57 14.08 16.22 29.41
CA ASN A 57 14.90 16.53 30.57
C ASN A 57 16.30 15.93 30.39
N PRO A 58 17.36 16.75 30.21
CA PRO A 58 18.71 16.26 29.94
C PRO A 58 19.33 15.51 31.13
N ALA A 59 18.77 15.66 32.33
CA ALA A 59 19.20 14.93 33.52
C ALA A 59 18.58 13.52 33.62
N ASP A 60 17.57 13.20 32.81
CA ASP A 60 16.95 11.88 32.74
C ASP A 60 17.41 11.14 31.47
N PRO A 61 18.34 10.17 31.56
CA PRO A 61 18.84 9.44 30.40
C PRO A 61 17.79 8.51 29.76
N HIS A 62 16.63 8.34 30.41
CA HIS A 62 15.50 7.55 29.90
C HIS A 62 14.35 8.42 29.40
N ALA A 63 14.52 9.75 29.30
CA ALA A 63 13.50 10.61 28.74
C ALA A 63 13.19 10.26 27.27
N ASP A 64 11.93 9.97 26.99
CA ASP A 64 11.41 9.58 25.69
C ASP A 64 10.18 10.43 25.29
N GLY A 65 9.95 11.55 25.97
CA GLY A 65 8.76 12.37 25.79
C GLY A 65 8.69 13.02 24.42
N VAL A 66 9.83 13.53 23.92
CA VAL A 66 9.96 14.12 22.58
C VAL A 66 9.74 13.07 21.50
N SER A 67 10.39 11.91 21.60
CA SER A 67 10.32 10.86 20.58
C SER A 67 8.91 10.27 20.49
N ASN A 68 8.28 9.98 21.62
CA ASN A 68 6.92 9.45 21.68
C ASN A 68 5.88 10.43 21.13
N LEU A 69 5.95 11.71 21.55
CA LEU A 69 5.05 12.75 21.03
C LEU A 69 5.30 13.03 19.55
N GLY A 70 6.56 13.06 19.12
CA GLY A 70 6.94 13.24 17.71
C GLY A 70 6.38 12.14 16.82
N ALA A 71 6.48 10.88 17.24
CA ALA A 71 5.91 9.75 16.51
C ALA A 71 4.38 9.86 16.39
N SER A 72 3.70 10.29 17.45
CA SER A 72 2.24 10.49 17.43
C SER A 72 1.82 11.61 16.47
N LEU A 73 2.47 12.77 16.56
CA LEU A 73 2.19 13.90 15.67
C LEU A 73 2.47 13.55 14.20
N GLY A 74 3.56 12.81 13.92
CA GLY A 74 3.88 12.30 12.59
C GLY A 74 2.80 11.36 12.05
N ARG A 75 2.26 10.44 12.88
CA ARG A 75 1.13 9.57 12.48
C ARG A 75 -0.13 10.36 12.14
N VAL A 76 -0.46 11.38 12.92
CA VAL A 76 -1.62 12.24 12.65
C VAL A 76 -1.47 12.97 11.31
N LEU A 77 -0.28 13.50 11.01
CA LEU A 77 -0.01 14.15 9.72
C LEU A 77 -0.09 13.18 8.54
N ALA A 78 0.46 11.98 8.69
CA ALA A 78 0.49 10.97 7.63
C ALA A 78 -0.88 10.36 7.34
N THR A 79 -1.68 10.11 8.37
CA THR A 79 -2.95 9.36 8.25
C THR A 79 -4.18 10.25 8.20
N GLY A 80 -4.09 11.49 8.70
CA GLY A 80 -5.25 12.35 8.89
C GLY A 80 -6.28 11.80 9.87
N GLN A 81 -5.87 10.92 10.78
CA GLN A 81 -6.68 10.35 11.87
C GLN A 81 -6.18 10.82 13.25
N ALA A 82 -7.05 10.81 14.25
CA ALA A 82 -6.66 11.13 15.63
C ALA A 82 -5.80 10.02 16.24
N ASP A 83 -4.84 10.40 17.06
CA ASP A 83 -3.95 9.47 17.77
C ASP A 83 -3.97 9.75 19.27
N THR A 84 -4.38 8.75 20.05
CA THR A 84 -4.43 8.80 21.52
C THR A 84 -3.18 8.16 22.08
N MET A 85 -2.46 8.89 22.90
CA MET A 85 -1.23 8.44 23.53
C MET A 85 -1.50 7.90 24.95
N PRO A 86 -0.69 6.94 25.43
CA PRO A 86 -0.75 6.49 26.82
C PRO A 86 -0.25 7.62 27.74
N VAL A 87 -0.50 7.58 29.06
CA VAL A 87 0.24 8.54 29.89
C VAL A 87 1.72 8.28 29.80
N GLN A 88 2.46 9.35 29.64
CA GLN A 88 3.91 9.36 29.61
C GLN A 88 4.43 10.34 30.67
N LYS A 89 5.59 10.02 31.22
CA LYS A 89 6.37 11.01 31.96
C LYS A 89 6.94 11.96 30.92
N TYR A 90 6.67 13.25 31.08
CA TYR A 90 7.30 14.25 30.25
C TYR A 90 7.46 15.54 31.04
N ASP A 91 8.66 15.72 31.56
CA ASP A 91 8.95 16.78 32.51
C ASP A 91 8.86 18.15 31.83
N ILE A 92 8.39 19.15 32.57
CA ILE A 92 8.25 20.52 32.05
C ILE A 92 9.39 21.39 32.59
N PRO A 93 10.08 22.19 31.74
CA PRO A 93 11.09 23.14 32.19
C PRO A 93 10.50 24.19 33.15
N VAL A 94 11.20 24.44 34.26
CA VAL A 94 10.82 25.47 35.23
C VAL A 94 11.32 26.84 34.76
N VAL A 95 10.39 27.73 34.39
CA VAL A 95 10.71 29.05 33.79
C VAL A 95 11.65 29.89 34.65
N SER A 96 11.49 29.84 35.99
CA SER A 96 12.29 30.62 36.92
C SER A 96 13.71 30.07 37.15
N GLN A 97 13.99 28.83 36.72
CA GLN A 97 15.25 28.13 36.99
C GLN A 97 15.74 27.38 35.74
N PRO A 98 16.55 28.03 34.89
CA PRO A 98 17.09 27.40 33.68
C PRO A 98 17.80 26.07 33.99
N GLY A 99 17.47 25.01 33.27
CA GLY A 99 18.02 23.67 33.44
C GLY A 99 17.32 22.81 34.50
N VAL A 100 16.37 23.36 35.25
CA VAL A 100 15.53 22.60 36.19
C VAL A 100 14.23 22.18 35.52
N PHE A 101 13.84 20.93 35.74
CA PHE A 101 12.64 20.32 35.19
C PHE A 101 11.74 19.83 36.33
N GLU A 102 10.44 20.01 36.17
CA GLU A 102 9.44 19.46 37.08
C GLU A 102 8.89 18.14 36.53
N GLU A 103 8.91 17.09 37.34
CA GLU A 103 8.31 15.81 36.97
C GLU A 103 6.82 15.96 36.73
N ARG A 104 6.40 15.65 35.50
CA ARG A 104 5.00 15.70 35.07
C ARG A 104 4.61 14.45 34.30
N TRP A 105 3.36 14.06 34.44
CA TRP A 105 2.75 12.93 33.73
C TRP A 105 1.53 13.40 32.96
N TRP A 106 1.50 13.11 31.66
CA TRP A 106 0.51 13.65 30.74
C TRP A 106 -0.24 12.54 30.03
N SER A 107 -1.55 12.69 29.82
CA SER A 107 -2.36 11.88 28.90
C SER A 107 -2.70 12.69 27.63
N PRO A 108 -1.96 12.49 26.51
CA PRO A 108 -2.16 13.26 25.30
C PRO A 108 -3.17 12.64 24.32
N VAL A 109 -3.89 13.50 23.60
CA VAL A 109 -4.65 13.14 22.39
C VAL A 109 -4.36 14.16 21.31
N ASN A 110 -3.92 13.69 20.13
CA ASN A 110 -3.59 14.50 18.97
C ASN A 110 -4.67 14.35 17.90
N THR A 111 -5.39 15.41 17.58
CA THR A 111 -6.54 15.39 16.67
C THR A 111 -6.29 16.29 15.45
N PRO A 112 -6.39 15.76 14.21
CA PRO A 112 -6.19 16.58 13.01
C PRO A 112 -7.41 17.49 12.76
N VAL A 113 -7.13 18.70 12.31
CA VAL A 113 -8.12 19.62 11.73
C VAL A 113 -7.83 19.70 10.23
N LYS A 114 -8.77 19.22 9.42
CA LYS A 114 -8.61 19.15 7.97
C LYS A 114 -9.00 20.46 7.31
N GLY A 115 -8.22 20.87 6.32
CA GLY A 115 -8.56 21.98 5.43
C GLY A 115 -9.59 21.57 4.36
N PRO A 116 -10.05 22.52 3.53
CA PRO A 116 -10.99 22.25 2.43
C PRO A 116 -10.45 21.26 1.39
N ASP A 117 -9.13 21.10 1.30
CA ASP A 117 -8.41 20.17 0.42
C ASP A 117 -8.28 18.75 1.00
N GLY A 118 -8.84 18.50 2.19
CA GLY A 118 -8.76 17.23 2.89
C GLY A 118 -7.41 16.97 3.60
N ARG A 119 -6.43 17.87 3.47
CA ARG A 119 -5.13 17.76 4.14
C ARG A 119 -5.21 18.27 5.57
N VAL A 120 -4.30 17.81 6.42
CA VAL A 120 -4.21 18.30 7.81
C VAL A 120 -3.69 19.74 7.80
N ALA A 121 -4.56 20.69 8.15
CA ALA A 121 -4.21 22.10 8.26
C ALA A 121 -3.63 22.43 9.63
N TRP A 122 -4.16 21.81 10.70
CA TRP A 122 -3.71 21.99 12.07
C TRP A 122 -3.81 20.68 12.86
N ILE A 123 -3.10 20.59 13.98
CA ILE A 123 -3.27 19.52 14.97
C ILE A 123 -3.69 20.15 16.30
N ILE A 124 -4.79 19.68 16.87
CA ILE A 124 -5.18 19.98 18.25
C ILE A 124 -4.50 18.95 19.15
N HIS A 125 -3.58 19.41 19.99
CA HIS A 125 -2.93 18.62 21.04
C HIS A 125 -3.61 18.92 22.37
N ARG A 126 -4.40 17.94 22.86
CA ARG A 126 -5.01 17.96 24.20
C ARG A 126 -4.11 17.20 25.16
N VAL A 127 -3.89 17.75 26.35
CA VAL A 127 -3.24 17.00 27.43
C VAL A 127 -4.04 17.06 28.72
N GLU A 128 -3.95 15.99 29.50
CA GLU A 128 -4.46 15.93 30.86
C GLU A 128 -3.31 15.64 31.82
N ASP A 129 -3.17 16.47 32.86
CA ASP A 129 -2.13 16.31 33.88
C ASP A 129 -2.58 15.29 34.92
N VAL A 130 -1.90 14.14 34.95
CA VAL A 130 -2.16 13.06 35.90
C VAL A 130 -1.05 12.91 36.93
N THR A 131 -0.19 13.94 37.08
CA THR A 131 0.97 13.91 37.98
C THR A 131 0.55 13.65 39.43
N GLY A 132 -0.52 14.28 39.91
CA GLY A 132 -1.04 14.06 41.26
C GLY A 132 -1.43 12.60 41.49
N PHE A 133 -2.15 12.00 40.53
CA PHE A 133 -2.55 10.60 40.55
C PHE A 133 -1.34 9.64 40.54
N MET A 134 -0.34 9.93 39.72
CA MET A 134 0.89 9.14 39.65
C MET A 134 1.76 9.25 40.91
N ARG A 135 1.79 10.42 41.57
CA ARG A 135 2.51 10.63 42.84
C ARG A 135 1.80 9.96 44.02
N SER A 136 0.47 10.00 44.11
CA SER A 136 -0.30 9.29 45.15
C SER A 136 -0.03 7.78 45.14
N ARG A 137 0.04 7.18 43.94
CA ARG A 137 0.40 5.76 43.74
C ARG A 137 1.80 5.36 44.28
N ARG A 138 2.73 6.32 44.43
CA ARG A 138 4.07 6.11 44.99
C ARG A 138 4.10 6.18 46.53
N PHE A 139 3.17 6.91 47.14
CA PHE A 139 3.06 7.09 48.59
C PHE A 139 2.13 6.06 49.26
N ASP A 140 1.12 5.53 48.57
CA ASP A 140 0.19 4.51 49.13
C ASP A 140 0.79 3.10 49.25
N ARG A 141 2.08 2.91 48.94
CA ARG A 141 2.81 1.69 49.35
C ARG A 141 3.18 1.70 50.84
N GLN A 142 2.90 2.78 51.58
CA GLN A 142 3.37 2.96 52.96
C GLN A 142 2.33 3.23 54.05
N ASP A 143 1.04 3.45 53.79
CA ASP A 143 0.06 3.66 54.88
C ASP A 143 -1.23 2.83 54.74
N GLU A 144 -1.59 2.17 55.85
CA GLU A 144 -2.73 1.26 56.00
C GLU A 144 -4.07 2.01 56.21
N GLY A 145 -5.09 1.65 55.43
CA GLY A 145 -6.49 1.60 55.89
C GLY A 145 -7.54 2.45 55.15
N GLY A 146 -8.32 1.87 54.22
CA GLY A 146 -9.49 2.53 53.64
C GLY A 146 -10.35 1.71 52.66
N GLN A 147 -10.95 0.60 53.12
CA GLN A 147 -11.64 -0.47 52.36
C GLN A 147 -12.74 -0.14 51.32
N ARG A 148 -13.12 1.12 51.07
CA ARG A 148 -14.15 1.47 50.06
C ARG A 148 -13.63 2.30 48.88
N THR A 149 -12.43 2.86 49.00
CA THR A 149 -11.73 3.65 47.97
C THR A 149 -10.74 2.77 47.18
N GLU A 150 -10.17 1.75 47.86
CA GLU A 150 -9.26 0.71 47.33
C GLU A 150 -9.79 -0.04 46.09
N ARG A 151 -11.11 -0.26 45.98
CA ARG A 151 -11.71 -1.06 44.89
C ARG A 151 -11.90 -0.30 43.58
N LYS A 152 -12.12 1.02 43.64
CA LYS A 152 -12.21 1.88 42.44
C LYS A 152 -10.82 2.25 41.94
N GLU A 153 -9.90 2.58 42.85
CA GLU A 153 -8.52 2.97 42.53
C GLU A 153 -7.67 1.80 42.04
N GLY A 154 -7.86 0.59 42.60
CA GLY A 154 -7.23 -0.62 42.10
C GLY A 154 -7.69 -1.00 40.68
N MET A 155 -8.98 -0.83 40.40
CA MET A 155 -9.57 -1.08 39.08
C MET A 155 -9.08 -0.07 38.03
N GLU A 156 -8.90 1.20 38.39
CA GLU A 156 -8.39 2.24 37.50
C GLU A 156 -6.89 2.08 37.21
N ALA A 157 -6.09 1.69 38.20
CA ALA A 157 -4.68 1.35 38.03
C ALA A 157 -4.47 0.11 37.16
N GLU A 158 -5.36 -0.87 37.27
CA GLU A 158 -5.42 -2.06 36.42
C GLU A 158 -5.83 -1.69 34.98
N LEU A 159 -6.86 -0.85 34.80
CA LEU A 159 -7.25 -0.32 33.49
C LEU A 159 -6.09 0.42 32.80
N TYR A 160 -5.31 1.19 33.55
CA TYR A 160 -4.15 1.90 33.03
C TYR A 160 -3.01 0.97 32.59
N ALA A 161 -2.71 -0.05 33.41
CA ALA A 161 -1.72 -1.07 33.08
C ALA A 161 -2.16 -1.86 31.84
N ARG A 162 -3.45 -2.22 31.76
CA ARG A 162 -4.06 -2.89 30.60
C ARG A 162 -4.02 -2.03 29.34
N ALA A 163 -4.28 -0.73 29.44
CA ALA A 163 -4.21 0.17 28.29
C ALA A 163 -2.78 0.25 27.71
N ARG A 164 -1.76 0.35 28.56
CA ARG A 164 -0.34 0.31 28.13
C ARG A 164 0.04 -1.05 27.53
N GLU A 165 -0.40 -2.14 28.13
CA GLU A 165 -0.16 -3.49 27.60
C GLU A 165 -0.80 -3.68 26.22
N LEU A 166 -2.06 -3.28 26.06
CA LEU A 166 -2.77 -3.32 24.78
C LEU A 166 -2.10 -2.45 23.72
N GLN A 167 -1.59 -1.28 24.09
CA GLN A 167 -0.86 -0.44 23.15
C GLN A 167 0.45 -1.09 22.70
N ARG A 168 1.25 -1.61 23.63
CA ARG A 168 2.49 -2.31 23.30
C ARG A 168 2.21 -3.50 22.36
N LEU A 169 1.19 -4.30 22.68
CA LEU A 169 0.77 -5.42 21.84
C LEU A 169 0.29 -4.94 20.46
N ASN A 170 -0.43 -3.83 20.38
CA ASN A 170 -0.84 -3.25 19.10
C ASN A 170 0.34 -2.72 18.28
N GLU A 171 1.34 -2.10 18.90
CA GLU A 171 2.56 -1.65 18.23
C GLU A 171 3.40 -2.83 17.74
N GLU A 172 3.54 -3.87 18.56
CA GLU A 172 4.20 -5.12 18.19
C GLU A 172 3.48 -5.81 17.03
N LEU A 173 2.15 -5.87 17.06
CA LEU A 173 1.32 -6.41 15.99
C LEU A 173 1.49 -5.61 14.69
N ARG A 174 1.48 -4.28 14.77
CA ARG A 174 1.71 -3.41 13.60
C ARG A 174 3.11 -3.60 13.02
N ALA A 175 4.14 -3.67 13.86
CA ALA A 175 5.50 -3.91 13.43
C ALA A 175 5.68 -5.30 12.79
N ALA A 176 5.02 -6.32 13.36
CA ALA A 176 5.00 -7.67 12.80
C ALA A 176 4.34 -7.69 11.42
N HIS A 177 3.15 -7.10 11.26
CA HIS A 177 2.47 -7.02 9.97
C HIS A 177 3.26 -6.22 8.93
N ALA A 178 3.93 -5.12 9.33
CA ALA A 178 4.77 -4.34 8.43
C ALA A 178 5.95 -5.18 7.90
N ARG A 179 6.59 -5.96 8.78
CA ARG A 179 7.68 -6.87 8.41
C ARG A 179 7.20 -8.01 7.51
N GLU A 180 6.06 -8.61 7.82
CA GLU A 180 5.45 -9.65 6.99
C GLU A 180 5.18 -9.14 5.57
N ARG A 181 4.61 -7.94 5.45
CA ARG A 181 4.38 -7.28 4.16
C ARG A 181 5.67 -7.01 3.40
N GLU A 182 6.71 -6.50 4.07
CA GLU A 182 8.02 -6.26 3.44
C GLU A 182 8.63 -7.55 2.87
N VAL A 183 8.58 -8.64 3.64
CA VAL A 183 9.05 -9.96 3.20
C VAL A 183 8.26 -10.44 1.98
N ALA A 184 6.94 -10.30 2.01
CA ALA A 184 6.07 -10.78 0.95
C ALA A 184 6.29 -10.02 -0.38
N LEU A 185 6.45 -8.70 -0.32
CA LEU A 185 6.83 -7.86 -1.48
C LEU A 185 8.21 -8.24 -2.04
N THR A 186 9.21 -8.39 -1.16
CA THR A 186 10.56 -8.77 -1.57
C THR A 186 10.57 -10.13 -2.27
N LEU A 187 9.81 -11.11 -1.75
CA LEU A 187 9.66 -12.42 -2.38
C LEU A 187 9.00 -12.32 -3.75
N GLN A 188 7.94 -11.52 -3.88
CA GLN A 188 7.24 -11.33 -5.15
C GLN A 188 8.10 -10.64 -6.20
N GLU A 189 8.87 -9.60 -5.83
CA GLU A 189 9.83 -8.95 -6.72
C GLU A 189 10.91 -9.93 -7.19
N ALA A 190 11.46 -10.71 -6.25
CA ALA A 190 12.44 -11.74 -6.57
C ALA A 190 11.85 -12.84 -7.46
N MET A 191 10.57 -13.19 -7.23
CA MET A 191 9.82 -14.05 -8.12
C MET A 191 9.76 -13.39 -9.48
N LEU A 192 9.09 -12.25 -9.70
CA LEU A 192 8.84 -11.64 -11.02
C LEU A 192 10.10 -11.19 -11.80
N HIS A 193 11.28 -11.23 -11.18
CA HIS A 193 12.53 -10.96 -11.86
C HIS A 193 12.73 -11.88 -13.09
N SER A 194 12.85 -11.27 -14.27
CA SER A 194 13.10 -11.95 -15.54
C SER A 194 14.40 -11.43 -16.16
N PRO A 195 15.50 -12.21 -16.15
CA PRO A 195 16.79 -11.80 -16.73
C PRO A 195 16.74 -11.59 -18.24
N ASP A 196 15.87 -12.32 -18.94
CA ASP A 196 15.71 -12.21 -20.39
C ASP A 196 14.99 -10.89 -20.72
N LEU A 197 13.92 -10.54 -19.99
CA LEU A 197 13.23 -9.26 -20.13
C LEU A 197 14.17 -8.05 -20.04
N ALA A 198 15.16 -8.08 -19.14
CA ALA A 198 16.13 -6.99 -18.95
C ALA A 198 17.00 -6.70 -20.20
N ARG A 199 17.00 -7.60 -21.20
CA ARG A 199 17.72 -7.44 -22.48
C ARG A 199 16.90 -6.73 -23.55
N HIS A 200 15.59 -6.59 -23.35
CA HIS A 200 14.66 -6.02 -24.33
C HIS A 200 14.33 -4.57 -23.96
N THR A 201 14.79 -3.62 -24.79
CA THR A 201 14.54 -2.17 -24.60
C THR A 201 13.22 -1.70 -25.22
N ASP A 202 12.63 -2.57 -26.03
CA ASP A 202 11.37 -2.46 -26.74
C ASP A 202 10.19 -3.03 -25.95
N VAL A 203 10.42 -3.52 -24.72
CA VAL A 203 9.40 -4.03 -23.82
C VAL A 203 9.29 -3.14 -22.59
N ALA A 204 8.07 -2.73 -22.26
CA ALA A 204 7.75 -2.04 -21.02
C ALA A 204 6.77 -2.87 -20.19
N VAL A 205 6.95 -2.87 -18.88
CA VAL A 205 6.07 -3.57 -17.94
C VAL A 205 5.53 -2.60 -16.89
N ARG A 206 4.25 -2.74 -16.56
CA ARG A 206 3.64 -2.13 -15.39
C ARG A 206 2.94 -3.21 -14.58
N TYR A 207 3.24 -3.24 -13.29
CA TYR A 207 2.66 -4.21 -12.37
C TYR A 207 2.08 -3.45 -11.17
N LEU A 208 0.76 -3.46 -11.02
CA LEU A 208 0.03 -2.71 -10.02
C LEU A 208 -0.79 -3.68 -9.15
N PRO A 209 -0.41 -3.90 -7.88
CA PRO A 209 -1.21 -4.71 -6.99
C PRO A 209 -2.53 -4.00 -6.60
N ALA A 210 -3.56 -4.78 -6.33
CA ALA A 210 -4.88 -4.33 -5.91
C ALA A 210 -4.81 -3.51 -4.62
N THR A 211 -5.63 -2.45 -4.54
CA THR A 211 -5.71 -1.63 -3.32
C THR A 211 -6.30 -2.41 -2.14
N GLY A 212 -5.53 -2.57 -1.05
CA GLY A 212 -6.05 -3.06 0.24
C GLY A 212 -5.72 -4.52 0.60
N SER A 213 -5.06 -5.29 -0.28
CA SER A 213 -4.51 -6.61 0.04
C SER A 213 -3.12 -6.49 0.71
N LEU A 214 -2.46 -7.61 1.04
CA LEU A 214 -1.04 -7.64 1.44
C LEU A 214 -0.07 -7.10 0.36
N ASN A 215 -0.60 -6.50 -0.72
CA ASN A 215 0.09 -6.10 -1.94
C ASN A 215 0.79 -7.25 -2.67
N VAL A 216 0.35 -8.49 -2.43
CA VAL A 216 0.89 -9.68 -3.08
C VAL A 216 -0.18 -10.33 -3.94
N CYS A 217 0.19 -10.63 -5.19
CA CYS A 217 -0.72 -10.82 -6.30
C CYS A 217 -0.48 -12.18 -7.00
N GLY A 218 -1.55 -12.74 -7.57
CA GLY A 218 -1.54 -13.95 -8.40
C GLY A 218 -1.09 -13.75 -9.85
N ASP A 219 -1.16 -12.52 -10.37
CA ASP A 219 -0.70 -12.14 -11.71
C ASP A 219 0.80 -12.30 -11.88
N TRP A 220 1.20 -12.67 -13.09
CA TRP A 220 2.60 -12.62 -13.50
C TRP A 220 2.76 -12.23 -14.95
N TYR A 221 3.99 -11.87 -15.27
CA TYR A 221 4.48 -11.73 -16.63
C TYR A 221 5.83 -12.42 -16.75
N ASP A 222 6.19 -12.86 -17.96
CA ASP A 222 7.55 -13.32 -18.24
C ASP A 222 7.91 -13.05 -19.70
N THR A 223 9.20 -12.84 -19.94
CA THR A 223 9.80 -12.84 -21.27
C THR A 223 10.88 -13.90 -21.29
N VAL A 224 10.89 -14.75 -22.32
CA VAL A 224 11.84 -15.87 -22.43
C VAL A 224 12.53 -15.86 -23.77
N ASP A 225 13.85 -15.71 -23.77
CA ASP A 225 14.66 -15.80 -24.98
C ASP A 225 14.79 -17.27 -25.40
N LEU A 226 14.48 -17.56 -26.68
CA LEU A 226 14.58 -18.91 -27.25
C LEU A 226 15.77 -19.02 -28.21
N THR A 227 15.85 -18.09 -29.16
CA THR A 227 16.96 -17.93 -30.11
C THR A 227 17.18 -16.44 -30.37
N GLN A 228 18.19 -16.08 -31.18
CA GLN A 228 18.49 -14.67 -31.48
C GLN A 228 17.28 -13.89 -32.07
N ASP A 229 16.42 -14.56 -32.81
CA ASP A 229 15.26 -13.94 -33.49
C ASP A 229 13.92 -14.34 -32.87
N ARG A 230 13.94 -15.08 -31.75
CA ARG A 230 12.72 -15.63 -31.12
C ARG A 230 12.73 -15.50 -29.61
N TYR A 231 11.66 -14.94 -29.10
CA TYR A 231 11.37 -14.89 -27.67
C TYR A 231 9.87 -15.10 -27.43
N THR A 232 9.48 -15.47 -26.22
CA THR A 232 8.07 -15.47 -25.81
C THR A 232 7.79 -14.33 -24.85
N VAL A 233 6.56 -13.82 -24.89
CA VAL A 233 6.00 -12.88 -23.93
C VAL A 233 4.74 -13.49 -23.35
N THR A 234 4.62 -13.48 -22.04
CA THR A 234 3.58 -14.20 -21.32
C THR A 234 2.96 -13.29 -20.27
N VAL A 235 1.65 -13.39 -20.09
CA VAL A 235 0.93 -12.89 -18.92
C VAL A 235 0.01 -14.02 -18.42
N GLY A 236 -0.18 -14.08 -17.12
CA GLY A 236 -1.19 -14.97 -16.55
C GLY A 236 -1.62 -14.52 -15.17
N ASP A 237 -2.65 -15.18 -14.65
CA ASP A 237 -3.27 -14.90 -13.37
C ASP A 237 -3.64 -16.22 -12.64
N VAL A 238 -3.37 -16.24 -11.33
CA VAL A 238 -3.71 -17.32 -10.41
C VAL A 238 -4.88 -16.89 -9.56
N VAL A 239 -5.94 -17.72 -9.57
CA VAL A 239 -7.13 -17.51 -8.75
C VAL A 239 -6.76 -17.30 -7.28
N GLY A 240 -7.27 -16.21 -6.71
CA GLY A 240 -7.08 -15.85 -5.30
C GLY A 240 -6.10 -14.70 -5.13
N HIS A 241 -5.66 -14.46 -3.90
CA HIS A 241 -4.77 -13.34 -3.58
C HIS A 241 -3.86 -13.66 -2.39
N GLY A 242 -2.79 -12.87 -2.23
CA GLY A 242 -1.86 -13.01 -1.10
C GLY A 242 -0.77 -14.06 -1.34
N LEU A 243 -0.08 -14.44 -0.26
CA LEU A 243 1.16 -15.21 -0.35
C LEU A 243 0.98 -16.62 -0.95
N GLU A 244 -0.15 -17.28 -0.71
CA GLU A 244 -0.45 -18.59 -1.28
C GLU A 244 -0.56 -18.51 -2.82
N ALA A 245 -1.34 -17.54 -3.32
CA ALA A 245 -1.49 -17.30 -4.77
C ALA A 245 -0.15 -16.92 -5.42
N ALA A 246 0.64 -16.03 -4.80
CA ALA A 246 1.96 -15.69 -5.33
C ALA A 246 2.95 -16.86 -5.35
N THR A 247 2.84 -17.77 -4.38
CA THR A 247 3.69 -18.98 -4.37
C THR A 247 3.35 -19.89 -5.57
N VAL A 248 2.06 -20.09 -5.82
CA VAL A 248 1.57 -20.84 -7.00
C VAL A 248 1.96 -20.14 -8.30
N MET A 249 1.77 -18.82 -8.37
CA MET A 249 2.18 -18.00 -9.50
C MET A 249 3.66 -18.19 -9.84
N GLY A 250 4.56 -18.12 -8.85
CA GLY A 250 5.99 -18.29 -9.09
C GLY A 250 6.36 -19.69 -9.60
N MET A 251 5.65 -20.72 -9.13
CA MET A 251 5.78 -22.10 -9.64
C MET A 251 5.30 -22.21 -11.09
N LEU A 252 4.11 -21.67 -11.42
CA LEU A 252 3.55 -21.70 -12.76
C LEU A 252 4.40 -20.90 -13.75
N ARG A 253 4.85 -19.70 -13.37
CA ARG A 253 5.74 -18.89 -14.19
C ARG A 253 7.03 -19.63 -14.51
N SER A 254 7.68 -20.21 -13.49
CA SER A 254 8.93 -20.95 -13.66
C SER A 254 8.72 -22.19 -14.56
N ALA A 255 7.63 -22.91 -14.37
CA ALA A 255 7.28 -24.07 -15.18
C ALA A 255 7.02 -23.69 -16.65
N LEU A 256 6.29 -22.61 -16.90
CA LEU A 256 6.03 -22.13 -18.27
C LEU A 256 7.30 -21.58 -18.92
N SER A 257 8.17 -20.91 -18.16
CA SER A 257 9.47 -20.42 -18.62
C SER A 257 10.36 -21.57 -19.07
N ALA A 258 10.40 -22.67 -18.30
CA ALA A 258 11.13 -23.88 -18.66
C ALA A 258 10.48 -24.60 -19.86
N ALA A 259 9.15 -24.75 -19.86
CA ALA A 259 8.41 -25.38 -20.95
C ALA A 259 8.62 -24.67 -22.28
N SER A 260 8.58 -23.33 -22.28
CA SER A 260 8.79 -22.49 -23.47
C SER A 260 10.16 -22.73 -24.13
N ARG A 261 11.19 -23.03 -23.34
CA ARG A 261 12.53 -23.37 -23.86
C ARG A 261 12.64 -24.81 -24.35
N ALA A 262 11.76 -25.70 -23.89
CA ALA A 262 11.84 -27.13 -24.16
C ALA A 262 10.98 -27.59 -25.36
N VAL A 263 9.92 -26.85 -25.69
CA VAL A 263 8.95 -27.24 -26.74
C VAL A 263 8.88 -26.24 -27.88
N ALA A 264 8.26 -26.62 -28.99
CA ALA A 264 8.32 -25.85 -30.24
C ALA A 264 7.40 -24.62 -30.28
N GLY A 265 6.35 -24.56 -29.47
CA GLY A 265 5.36 -23.48 -29.57
C GLY A 265 4.47 -23.27 -28.34
N PRO A 266 3.72 -22.16 -28.34
CA PRO A 266 2.83 -21.73 -27.25
C PRO A 266 1.85 -22.79 -26.77
N ALA A 267 1.17 -23.48 -27.69
CA ALA A 267 0.16 -24.48 -27.32
C ALA A 267 0.77 -25.63 -26.52
N GLN A 268 1.89 -26.19 -27.00
CA GLN A 268 2.57 -27.28 -26.28
C GLN A 268 3.13 -26.81 -24.93
N ALA A 269 3.59 -25.56 -24.83
CA ALA A 269 4.08 -25.01 -23.57
C ALA A 269 2.93 -24.91 -22.53
N LEU A 270 1.75 -24.46 -22.95
CA LEU A 270 0.56 -24.43 -22.10
C LEU A 270 -0.01 -25.82 -21.79
N GLU A 271 0.20 -26.82 -22.66
CA GLU A 271 -0.13 -28.22 -22.35
C GLU A 271 0.75 -28.77 -21.24
N VAL A 272 2.06 -28.53 -21.31
CA VAL A 272 3.02 -28.89 -20.25
C VAL A 272 2.66 -28.17 -18.95
N LEU A 273 2.37 -26.87 -19.01
CA LEU A 273 1.92 -26.10 -17.85
C LEU A 273 0.63 -26.67 -17.26
N GLY A 274 -0.34 -27.03 -18.10
CA GLY A 274 -1.59 -27.65 -17.65
C GLY A 274 -1.41 -29.03 -17.01
N MET A 275 -0.40 -29.81 -17.43
CA MET A 275 -0.01 -31.04 -16.74
C MET A 275 0.58 -30.74 -15.36
N TYR A 276 1.47 -29.76 -15.27
CA TYR A 276 2.10 -29.36 -14.01
C TYR A 276 1.09 -28.77 -13.01
N ALA A 277 0.16 -27.94 -13.48
CA ALA A 277 -0.89 -27.33 -12.65
C ALA A 277 -1.77 -28.37 -11.94
N ARG A 278 -1.97 -29.57 -12.50
CA ARG A 278 -2.69 -30.67 -11.83
C ARG A 278 -1.97 -31.24 -10.61
N SER A 279 -0.68 -30.96 -10.46
CA SER A 279 0.14 -31.40 -9.32
C SER A 279 0.36 -30.31 -8.26
N VAL A 280 -0.19 -29.11 -8.49
CA VAL A 280 0.00 -27.94 -7.63
C VAL A 280 -1.36 -27.51 -7.09
N ASP A 281 -1.54 -27.59 -5.77
CA ASP A 281 -2.75 -27.09 -5.12
C ASP A 281 -2.89 -25.59 -5.37
N GLY A 282 -4.10 -25.15 -5.74
CA GLY A 282 -4.38 -23.75 -6.07
C GLY A 282 -4.02 -23.32 -7.50
N ALA A 283 -3.40 -24.17 -8.32
CA ALA A 283 -3.04 -23.84 -9.72
C ALA A 283 -4.17 -24.09 -10.74
N LEU A 284 -5.20 -24.85 -10.37
CA LEU A 284 -6.34 -25.10 -11.23
C LEU A 284 -7.14 -23.80 -11.43
N ALA A 285 -7.74 -23.67 -12.61
CA ALA A 285 -8.44 -22.47 -13.07
C ALA A 285 -7.57 -21.22 -13.24
N ALA A 286 -6.25 -21.28 -13.01
CA ALA A 286 -5.34 -20.21 -13.40
C ALA A 286 -5.43 -19.96 -14.92
N THR A 287 -5.31 -18.70 -15.30
CA THR A 287 -5.34 -18.26 -16.70
C THR A 287 -3.95 -17.88 -17.18
N ALA A 288 -3.66 -18.07 -18.46
CA ALA A 288 -2.39 -17.64 -19.04
C ALA A 288 -2.51 -17.47 -20.55
N VAL A 289 -1.82 -16.47 -21.10
CA VAL A 289 -1.56 -16.35 -22.53
C VAL A 289 -0.07 -16.25 -22.77
N THR A 290 0.41 -16.95 -23.80
CA THR A 290 1.81 -16.85 -24.22
C THR A 290 1.90 -16.62 -25.72
N VAL A 291 2.73 -15.65 -26.11
CA VAL A 291 2.94 -15.21 -27.48
C VAL A 291 4.40 -15.39 -27.82
N LEU A 292 4.70 -16.24 -28.81
CA LEU A 292 6.00 -16.35 -29.44
C LEU A 292 6.14 -15.28 -30.52
N VAL A 293 7.17 -14.46 -30.39
CA VAL A 293 7.54 -13.41 -31.35
C VAL A 293 8.70 -13.93 -32.19
N ASP A 294 8.51 -14.07 -33.50
CA ASP A 294 9.59 -14.35 -34.46
C ASP A 294 9.89 -13.07 -35.26
N THR A 295 10.95 -12.37 -34.89
CA THR A 295 11.32 -11.06 -35.44
C THR A 295 11.86 -11.15 -36.87
N ARG A 296 12.38 -12.31 -37.25
CA ARG A 296 12.92 -12.56 -38.59
C ARG A 296 11.81 -12.75 -39.62
N SER A 297 10.82 -13.58 -39.30
CA SER A 297 9.67 -13.86 -40.18
C SER A 297 8.51 -12.89 -39.97
N LYS A 298 8.58 -12.04 -38.94
CA LYS A 298 7.52 -11.09 -38.54
C LYS A 298 6.19 -11.76 -38.25
N LEU A 299 6.26 -12.83 -37.46
CA LEU A 299 5.12 -13.65 -37.10
C LEU A 299 4.96 -13.68 -35.58
N LEU A 300 3.74 -13.45 -35.12
CA LEU A 300 3.30 -13.80 -33.78
C LEU A 300 2.64 -15.18 -33.84
N ILE A 301 2.97 -16.07 -32.91
CA ILE A 301 2.24 -17.31 -32.67
C ILE A 301 1.77 -17.29 -31.23
N TYR A 302 0.50 -17.58 -30.96
CA TYR A 302 -0.05 -17.47 -29.61
C TYR A 302 -1.02 -18.59 -29.28
N SER A 303 -1.20 -18.82 -27.98
CA SER A 303 -2.20 -19.71 -27.40
C SER A 303 -2.65 -19.13 -26.06
N SER A 304 -3.94 -19.22 -25.75
CA SER A 304 -4.53 -18.71 -24.50
C SER A 304 -5.25 -19.83 -23.74
N ALA A 305 -4.95 -19.94 -22.45
CA ALA A 305 -5.65 -20.76 -21.47
C ALA A 305 -6.53 -19.84 -20.61
N GLY A 306 -7.72 -19.52 -21.10
CA GLY A 306 -8.77 -18.82 -20.37
C GLY A 306 -8.51 -17.34 -20.12
N HIS A 307 -7.44 -16.79 -20.71
CA HIS A 307 -6.98 -15.43 -20.46
C HIS A 307 -7.56 -14.45 -21.49
N PRO A 308 -7.79 -13.17 -21.12
CA PRO A 308 -8.17 -12.12 -22.07
C PRO A 308 -7.23 -12.05 -23.30
N PRO A 309 -7.76 -11.76 -24.50
CA PRO A 309 -6.97 -11.76 -25.71
C PRO A 309 -5.96 -10.60 -25.71
N PRO A 310 -4.67 -10.86 -26.05
CA PRO A 310 -3.71 -9.80 -26.32
C PRO A 310 -4.20 -8.87 -27.44
N VAL A 311 -3.76 -7.62 -27.42
CA VAL A 311 -4.07 -6.64 -28.47
C VAL A 311 -2.83 -6.38 -29.33
N LEU A 312 -2.97 -6.51 -30.64
CA LEU A 312 -1.99 -6.02 -31.61
C LEU A 312 -2.48 -4.66 -32.13
N LEU A 313 -1.77 -3.60 -31.75
CA LEU A 313 -1.98 -2.24 -32.24
C LEU A 313 -1.09 -2.02 -33.47
N HIS A 314 -1.71 -1.79 -34.62
CA HIS A 314 -1.02 -1.49 -35.85
C HIS A 314 -0.58 -0.02 -35.92
N THR A 315 0.41 0.26 -36.76
CA THR A 315 0.89 1.64 -37.00
C THR A 315 -0.16 2.60 -37.58
N ASP A 316 -1.25 2.09 -38.16
CA ASP A 316 -2.40 2.86 -38.63
C ASP A 316 -3.46 3.10 -37.53
N SER A 317 -3.14 2.75 -36.28
CA SER A 317 -4.00 2.84 -35.09
C SER A 317 -5.18 1.86 -35.07
N THR A 318 -5.21 0.87 -35.95
CA THR A 318 -6.16 -0.24 -35.86
C THR A 318 -5.70 -1.25 -34.81
N CYS A 319 -6.66 -1.84 -34.09
CA CYS A 319 -6.41 -2.85 -33.06
C CYS A 319 -6.98 -4.19 -33.50
N GLU A 320 -6.16 -5.25 -33.43
CA GLU A 320 -6.56 -6.65 -33.61
C GLU A 320 -6.53 -7.37 -32.25
N LEU A 321 -7.64 -8.00 -31.86
CA LEU A 321 -7.67 -8.90 -30.69
C LEU A 321 -7.18 -10.28 -31.12
N LEU A 322 -6.17 -10.82 -30.42
CA LEU A 322 -5.58 -12.12 -30.70
C LEU A 322 -6.40 -13.23 -30.01
N ASP A 323 -7.63 -13.47 -30.47
CA ASP A 323 -8.63 -14.34 -29.82
C ASP A 323 -8.87 -15.70 -30.52
N GLN A 324 -8.17 -15.97 -31.63
CA GLN A 324 -8.39 -17.16 -32.46
C GLN A 324 -7.78 -18.46 -31.89
N ALA A 325 -7.16 -18.39 -30.71
CA ALA A 325 -6.56 -19.53 -30.01
C ALA A 325 -6.93 -19.57 -28.53
N THR A 326 -8.14 -19.11 -28.20
CA THR A 326 -8.69 -19.14 -26.85
C THR A 326 -9.21 -20.52 -26.50
N ASP A 327 -8.81 -21.02 -25.34
CA ASP A 327 -9.22 -22.31 -24.78
C ASP A 327 -9.53 -22.12 -23.28
N PRO A 328 -10.23 -23.03 -22.57
CA PRO A 328 -10.52 -22.84 -21.15
C PRO A 328 -9.27 -22.73 -20.25
N PRO A 329 -9.43 -22.18 -19.03
CA PRO A 329 -8.37 -22.07 -18.02
C PRO A 329 -7.66 -23.40 -17.72
N LEU A 330 -6.50 -23.32 -17.07
CA LEU A 330 -5.70 -24.49 -16.74
C LEU A 330 -6.52 -25.49 -15.90
N GLY A 331 -6.55 -26.76 -16.33
CA GLY A 331 -7.25 -27.81 -15.59
C GLY A 331 -8.78 -27.78 -15.62
N ALA A 332 -9.41 -26.89 -16.41
CA ALA A 332 -10.87 -26.80 -16.50
C ALA A 332 -11.52 -28.03 -17.18
N ARG A 333 -10.78 -28.74 -18.03
CA ARG A 333 -11.27 -29.96 -18.71
C ARG A 333 -10.85 -31.22 -17.93
N PRO A 334 -11.78 -32.18 -17.70
CA PRO A 334 -11.46 -33.45 -17.04
C PRO A 334 -10.59 -34.36 -17.93
N GLU A 335 -10.73 -34.25 -19.26
CA GLU A 335 -9.94 -35.00 -20.24
C GLU A 335 -8.98 -34.07 -20.98
N HIS A 336 -7.84 -34.63 -21.40
CA HIS A 336 -6.86 -33.88 -22.17
C HIS A 336 -7.33 -33.69 -23.62
N VAL A 337 -7.43 -32.42 -24.03
CA VAL A 337 -7.68 -32.00 -25.41
C VAL A 337 -6.49 -31.11 -25.81
N PRO A 338 -5.88 -31.32 -27.00
CA PRO A 338 -4.79 -30.48 -27.46
C PRO A 338 -5.19 -29.01 -27.51
N ARG A 339 -4.31 -28.11 -27.04
CA ARG A 339 -4.59 -26.67 -27.04
C ARG A 339 -4.44 -26.08 -28.44
N PRO A 340 -5.33 -25.17 -28.88
CA PRO A 340 -5.18 -24.49 -30.15
C PRO A 340 -4.02 -23.49 -30.09
N GLN A 341 -3.43 -23.20 -31.25
CA GLN A 341 -2.57 -22.05 -31.46
C GLN A 341 -2.96 -21.36 -32.76
N SER A 342 -2.76 -20.05 -32.81
CA SER A 342 -2.99 -19.24 -34.00
C SER A 342 -1.74 -18.40 -34.28
N GLY A 343 -1.65 -17.86 -35.49
CA GLY A 343 -0.56 -16.97 -35.86
C GLY A 343 -1.06 -15.79 -36.68
N THR A 344 -0.48 -14.62 -36.42
CA THR A 344 -0.75 -13.40 -37.18
C THR A 344 0.56 -12.71 -37.56
N ALA A 345 0.61 -12.13 -38.74
CA ALA A 345 1.77 -11.38 -39.20
C ALA A 345 1.75 -9.96 -38.62
N PHE A 346 2.92 -9.39 -38.37
CA PHE A 346 3.03 -8.01 -37.89
C PHE A 346 3.94 -7.17 -38.79
N HIS A 347 3.79 -5.86 -38.71
CA HIS A 347 4.68 -4.90 -39.34
C HIS A 347 5.62 -4.28 -38.30
N ARG A 348 6.80 -3.87 -38.76
CA ARG A 348 7.73 -3.13 -37.88
C ARG A 348 7.05 -1.84 -37.43
N GLY A 349 7.09 -1.58 -36.13
CA GLY A 349 6.40 -0.47 -35.51
C GLY A 349 5.04 -0.84 -34.92
N ASP A 350 4.47 -2.02 -35.20
CA ASP A 350 3.28 -2.48 -34.51
C ASP A 350 3.59 -2.71 -33.02
N THR A 351 2.57 -2.71 -32.17
CA THR A 351 2.72 -2.83 -30.72
C THR A 351 1.83 -3.93 -30.18
N LEU A 352 2.43 -4.91 -29.52
CA LEU A 352 1.73 -6.00 -28.86
C LEU A 352 1.50 -5.63 -27.38
N VAL A 353 0.28 -5.80 -26.90
CA VAL A 353 -0.14 -5.49 -25.53
C VAL A 353 -0.74 -6.74 -24.89
N LEU A 354 -0.15 -7.20 -23.79
CA LEU A 354 -0.66 -8.29 -22.96
C LEU A 354 -1.02 -7.71 -21.59
N TYR A 355 -2.08 -8.20 -20.99
CA TYR A 355 -2.61 -7.64 -19.75
C TYR A 355 -3.45 -8.67 -19.00
N THR A 356 -3.51 -8.56 -17.68
CA THR A 356 -4.47 -9.29 -16.85
C THR A 356 -5.83 -8.60 -16.83
N ASP A 357 -6.86 -9.36 -16.43
CA ASP A 357 -8.25 -8.90 -16.41
C ASP A 357 -8.47 -7.67 -15.52
N GLY A 358 -7.70 -7.47 -14.45
CA GLY A 358 -7.76 -6.26 -13.63
C GLY A 358 -7.57 -4.93 -14.39
N LEU A 359 -7.00 -4.96 -15.61
CA LEU A 359 -6.94 -3.79 -16.49
C LEU A 359 -8.30 -3.42 -17.10
N ILE A 360 -9.15 -4.41 -17.38
CA ILE A 360 -10.39 -4.25 -18.17
C ILE A 360 -11.66 -4.56 -17.38
N GLU A 361 -11.59 -5.45 -16.40
CA GLU A 361 -12.73 -5.99 -15.67
C GLU A 361 -13.29 -4.98 -14.67
N ARG A 362 -14.63 -4.89 -14.65
CA ARG A 362 -15.38 -4.06 -13.71
C ARG A 362 -16.63 -4.83 -13.30
N ARG A 363 -16.95 -4.81 -12.01
CA ARG A 363 -18.04 -5.64 -11.42
C ARG A 363 -19.41 -5.51 -12.07
N ASP A 364 -19.72 -4.34 -12.64
CA ASP A 364 -21.05 -4.00 -13.15
C ASP A 364 -21.07 -3.85 -14.69
N GLU A 365 -20.04 -4.36 -15.37
CA GLU A 365 -19.88 -4.23 -16.82
C GLU A 365 -19.48 -5.56 -17.47
N ASP A 366 -19.88 -5.74 -18.72
CA ASP A 366 -19.44 -6.88 -19.54
C ASP A 366 -17.94 -6.76 -19.88
N ILE A 367 -17.25 -7.89 -20.02
CA ILE A 367 -15.85 -7.95 -20.43
C ILE A 367 -15.65 -7.30 -21.81
N ASP A 368 -16.63 -7.43 -22.71
CA ASP A 368 -16.60 -6.80 -24.03
C ASP A 368 -16.57 -5.27 -23.95
N ALA A 369 -17.22 -4.68 -22.94
CA ALA A 369 -17.15 -3.24 -22.71
C ALA A 369 -15.74 -2.83 -22.25
N GLY A 370 -15.08 -3.67 -21.46
CA GLY A 370 -13.68 -3.52 -21.05
C GLY A 370 -12.72 -3.56 -22.24
N LEU A 371 -12.86 -4.57 -23.09
CA LEU A 371 -12.06 -4.73 -24.30
C LEU A 371 -12.24 -3.55 -25.26
N ASN A 372 -13.48 -3.10 -25.48
CA ASN A 372 -13.76 -1.94 -26.34
C ASN A 372 -13.13 -0.64 -25.81
N ARG A 373 -13.13 -0.42 -24.49
CA ARG A 373 -12.42 0.73 -23.90
C ARG A 373 -10.92 0.63 -24.10
N LEU A 374 -10.34 -0.55 -23.89
CA LEU A 374 -8.91 -0.80 -24.05
C LEU A 374 -8.48 -0.51 -25.50
N THR A 375 -9.19 -1.07 -26.49
CA THR A 375 -8.87 -0.87 -27.91
C THR A 375 -9.09 0.57 -28.35
N THR A 376 -10.11 1.25 -27.83
CA THR A 376 -10.32 2.69 -28.07
C THR A 376 -9.17 3.52 -27.51
N ALA A 377 -8.78 3.27 -26.26
CA ALA A 377 -7.67 3.99 -25.63
C ALA A 377 -6.34 3.79 -26.35
N LEU A 378 -6.06 2.57 -26.82
CA LEU A 378 -4.87 2.28 -27.64
C LEU A 378 -4.89 3.02 -28.99
N GLY A 379 -6.04 3.08 -29.65
CA GLY A 379 -6.20 3.82 -30.91
C GLY A 379 -6.01 5.33 -30.77
N ASP A 380 -6.30 5.89 -29.59
CA ASP A 380 -6.12 7.32 -29.28
C ASP A 380 -4.66 7.70 -28.93
N LEU A 381 -3.77 6.72 -28.79
CA LEU A 381 -2.37 6.91 -28.33
C LEU A 381 -1.31 6.51 -29.40
N PRO A 382 -1.39 7.00 -30.65
CA PRO A 382 -0.50 6.55 -31.71
C PRO A 382 0.96 7.01 -31.49
N GLY A 383 1.91 6.16 -31.88
CA GLY A 383 3.32 6.51 -31.99
C GLY A 383 4.10 6.67 -30.67
N LEU A 384 3.48 6.39 -29.51
CA LEU A 384 4.18 6.42 -28.23
C LEU A 384 5.08 5.19 -28.02
N GLY A 385 6.34 5.38 -27.61
CA GLY A 385 7.20 4.26 -27.20
C GLY A 385 6.61 3.44 -26.04
N PRO A 386 7.03 2.18 -25.85
CA PRO A 386 6.42 1.22 -24.91
C PRO A 386 6.15 1.78 -23.51
N GLU A 387 7.16 2.41 -22.90
CA GLU A 387 7.06 3.01 -21.56
C GLU A 387 5.96 4.05 -21.46
N ARG A 388 5.95 5.00 -22.39
CA ARG A 388 4.97 6.09 -22.41
C ARG A 388 3.57 5.61 -22.76
N LEU A 389 3.47 4.58 -23.61
CA LEU A 389 2.20 3.97 -23.95
C LEU A 389 1.60 3.26 -22.73
N ALA A 390 2.39 2.50 -21.98
CA ALA A 390 1.94 1.83 -20.76
C ALA A 390 1.41 2.83 -19.73
N ASP A 391 2.15 3.92 -19.46
CA ASP A 391 1.72 4.96 -18.51
C ASP A 391 0.45 5.69 -18.98
N ALA A 392 0.39 6.06 -20.26
CA ALA A 392 -0.77 6.73 -20.82
C ALA A 392 -2.02 5.85 -20.79
N LEU A 393 -1.86 4.55 -21.06
CA LEU A 393 -2.96 3.59 -21.05
C LEU A 393 -3.57 3.43 -19.66
N LEU A 394 -2.72 3.26 -18.63
CA LEU A 394 -3.18 3.18 -17.23
C LEU A 394 -3.89 4.46 -16.78
N ALA A 395 -3.39 5.62 -17.22
CA ALA A 395 -4.01 6.91 -16.93
C ALA A 395 -5.37 7.06 -17.62
N GLN A 396 -5.47 6.72 -18.90
CA GLN A 396 -6.71 6.84 -19.68
C GLN A 396 -7.79 5.86 -19.23
N LEU A 397 -7.41 4.66 -18.77
CA LEU A 397 -8.33 3.68 -18.19
C LEU A 397 -8.73 4.00 -16.74
N GLY A 398 -8.11 5.01 -16.12
CA GLY A 398 -8.43 5.49 -14.78
C GLY A 398 -7.89 4.59 -13.66
N VAL A 399 -6.88 3.77 -13.94
CA VAL A 399 -6.30 2.79 -13.00
C VAL A 399 -4.89 3.16 -12.52
N ALA A 400 -4.34 4.29 -12.97
CA ALA A 400 -3.02 4.77 -12.54
C ALA A 400 -2.90 4.99 -11.01
N GLY A 401 -4.01 5.25 -10.31
CA GLY A 401 -4.06 5.41 -8.85
C GLY A 401 -4.25 4.10 -8.06
N GLY A 402 -4.29 2.95 -8.75
CA GLY A 402 -4.62 1.64 -8.20
C GLY A 402 -5.96 1.11 -8.71
N ALA A 403 -6.02 -0.21 -8.86
CA ALA A 403 -7.21 -0.93 -9.29
C ALA A 403 -7.79 -1.80 -8.15
N ARG A 404 -9.00 -2.29 -8.38
CA ARG A 404 -9.66 -3.22 -7.44
C ARG A 404 -9.08 -4.62 -7.51
N ASP A 405 -8.59 -4.98 -8.68
CA ASP A 405 -7.85 -6.21 -8.92
C ASP A 405 -6.40 -5.90 -9.27
N ASP A 406 -5.59 -6.93 -9.29
CA ASP A 406 -4.20 -6.82 -9.68
C ASP A 406 -4.07 -6.57 -11.20
N ILE A 407 -2.99 -5.88 -11.60
CA ILE A 407 -2.71 -5.59 -13.00
C ILE A 407 -1.27 -5.97 -13.31
N ALA A 408 -1.06 -6.89 -14.23
CA ALA A 408 0.15 -6.97 -15.02
C ALA A 408 -0.14 -6.46 -16.44
N LEU A 409 0.65 -5.51 -16.92
CA LEU A 409 0.58 -4.95 -18.27
C LEU A 409 1.96 -5.04 -18.91
N VAL A 410 2.04 -5.68 -20.07
CA VAL A 410 3.26 -5.80 -20.89
C VAL A 410 3.01 -5.18 -22.25
N VAL A 411 3.87 -4.24 -22.65
CA VAL A 411 3.81 -3.54 -23.93
C VAL A 411 5.10 -3.80 -24.69
N VAL A 412 4.99 -4.31 -25.92
CA VAL A 412 6.12 -4.74 -26.76
C VAL A 412 6.06 -4.01 -28.10
N ARG A 413 7.13 -3.30 -28.47
CA ARG A 413 7.28 -2.71 -29.81
C ARG A 413 7.90 -3.74 -30.76
N LEU A 414 7.21 -4.07 -31.85
CA LEU A 414 7.58 -5.11 -32.81
C LEU A 414 8.39 -4.62 -34.03
#